data_AF-A0A915JUS2-F1
#
_entry.id   AF-A0A915JUS2-F1
#
_cell.length_a   1.000
_cell.length_b   1.000
_cell.length_c   1.000
_cell.angle_alpha   90.00
_cell.angle_beta   90.00
_cell.angle_gamma   90.00
#
_symmetry.space_group_name_H-M   'P 1'
#
loop_
_entity.id
_entity.type
_entity.pdbx_description
1 polymer ?
#
loop_
_entity_poly.entity_id
_entity_poly.type
_entity_poly.pdbx_seq_one_letter_code
_entity_poly.pdbx_strand_id
1 'polypeptide(L)' 'ESLINNGAYIDACNNYGFTALHHACFNGNADVVSLLLRKGADVEYR' A
#
# COMPACT_ATOMS: atom_id res chain seq x y z
N GLU A 1 10.50 -5.72 -10.51
CA GLU A 1 9.08 -5.90 -10.88
C GLU A 1 8.27 -5.99 -9.58
N SER A 2 7.17 -5.25 -9.43
CA SER A 2 6.41 -5.19 -8.16
C SER A 2 5.14 -6.06 -8.25
N LEU A 3 4.70 -6.62 -7.13
CA LEU A 3 3.48 -7.45 -7.06
C LEU A 3 2.24 -6.71 -7.59
N ILE A 4 2.18 -5.40 -7.39
CA ILE A 4 1.11 -4.52 -7.90
C ILE A 4 1.01 -4.57 -9.43
N ASN A 5 2.13 -4.70 -10.14
CA ASN A 5 2.12 -4.84 -11.61
C ASN A 5 1.67 -6.24 -12.06
N ASN A 6 1.68 -7.22 -11.15
CA ASN A 6 1.26 -8.60 -11.41
C ASN A 6 -0.21 -8.86 -11.00
N GLY A 7 -1.01 -7.80 -10.85
CA GLY A 7 -2.44 -7.91 -10.52
C GLY A 7 -2.75 -8.01 -9.02
N ALA A 8 -1.76 -7.79 -8.14
CA ALA A 8 -2.06 -7.65 -6.71
C ALA A 8 -2.94 -6.41 -6.48
N TYR A 9 -4.02 -6.59 -5.72
CA TYR A 9 -4.90 -5.49 -5.37
C TYR A 9 -4.20 -4.56 -4.38
N ILE A 10 -4.06 -3.28 -4.76
CA ILE A 10 -3.20 -2.32 -4.06
C ILE A 10 -3.73 -1.96 -2.66
N ASP A 11 -5.05 -1.92 -2.51
CA ASP A 11 -5.73 -1.60 -1.25
C ASP A 11 -6.18 -2.87 -0.49
N ALA A 12 -5.61 -4.03 -0.83
CA ALA A 12 -5.86 -5.25 -0.07
C ALA A 12 -5.46 -5.03 1.40
N CYS A 13 -6.40 -5.26 2.30
CA CYS A 13 -6.19 -5.14 3.73
C CYS A 13 -6.09 -6.51 4.41
N ASN A 14 -5.37 -6.58 5.53
CA ASN A 14 -5.39 -7.75 6.39
C ASN A 14 -6.70 -7.82 7.22
N ASN A 15 -6.81 -8.83 8.09
CA ASN A 15 -7.99 -9.02 8.96
C ASN A 15 -8.23 -7.87 9.96
N TYR A 16 -7.30 -6.92 10.09
CA TYR A 16 -7.39 -5.74 10.93
C TYR A 16 -7.69 -4.47 10.13
N GLY A 17 -7.89 -4.55 8.81
CA GLY A 17 -8.13 -3.38 7.94
C GLY A 17 -6.85 -2.67 7.47
N PHE A 18 -5.66 -3.17 7.82
CA PHE A 18 -4.42 -2.50 7.39
C PHE A 18 -4.00 -2.91 5.98
N THR A 19 -3.87 -1.91 5.11
CA THR A 19 -3.32 -2.02 3.76
C THR A 19 -1.79 -1.98 3.76
N ALA A 20 -1.18 -2.26 2.60
CA ALA A 20 0.26 -2.07 2.39
C ALA A 20 0.71 -0.64 2.73
N LEU A 21 -0.13 0.36 2.47
CA LEU A 21 0.16 1.77 2.76
C LEU A 21 0.23 2.04 4.26
N HIS A 22 -0.68 1.47 5.06
CA HIS A 22 -0.64 1.57 6.51
C HIS A 22 0.69 1.05 7.08
N HIS A 23 1.13 -0.11 6.62
CA HIS A 23 2.39 -0.70 7.05
C HIS A 23 3.60 0.12 6.59
N ALA A 24 3.57 0.68 5.38
CA ALA A 24 4.64 1.54 4.89
C ALA A 24 4.78 2.83 5.72
N CYS A 25 3.65 3.47 6.06
CA CYS A 25 3.61 4.64 6.92
C CYS A 25 4.08 4.33 8.34
N PHE A 26 3.58 3.24 8.94
CA PHE A 26 3.97 2.81 10.30
C PHE A 26 5.48 2.55 10.42
N ASN A 27 6.07 1.95 9.39
CA ASN A 27 7.51 1.67 9.35
C ASN A 27 8.36 2.88 8.91
N GLY A 28 7.75 4.03 8.59
CA GLY A 28 8.47 5.23 8.13
C GLY A 28 9.16 5.07 6.77
N ASN A 29 8.71 4.12 5.95
CA ASN A 29 9.41 3.76 4.71
C ASN A 29 8.92 4.63 3.53
N ALA A 30 9.47 5.84 3.42
CA ALA A 30 9.04 6.87 2.48
C ALA A 30 9.11 6.44 1.00
N ASP A 31 10.07 5.57 0.64
CA ASP A 31 10.20 5.04 -0.71
C ASP A 31 9.01 4.14 -1.08
N VAL A 32 8.60 3.28 -0.16
CA VAL A 32 7.44 2.38 -0.34
C VAL A 32 6.15 3.18 -0.36
N VAL A 33 6.01 4.19 0.51
CA VAL A 33 4.86 5.11 0.49
C VAL A 33 4.76 5.79 -0.87
N SER A 34 5.86 6.36 -1.37
CA SER A 34 5.90 7.04 -2.67
C SER A 34 5.55 6.10 -3.82
N LEU A 35 6.01 4.84 -3.78
CA LEU A 35 5.70 3.83 -4.78
C LEU A 35 4.19 3.49 -4.78
N LEU A 36 3.61 3.26 -3.60
CA LEU A 36 2.20 2.92 -3.44
C LEU A 36 1.29 4.06 -3.91
N LEU A 37 1.60 5.30 -3.52
CA LEU A 37 0.85 6.49 -3.96
C LEU A 37 0.92 6.67 -5.49
N ARG A 38 2.10 6.50 -6.08
CA ARG A 38 2.27 6.57 -7.56
C ARG A 38 1.48 5.48 -8.29
N LYS A 39 1.16 4.38 -7.61
CA LYS A 39 0.38 3.27 -8.15
C LYS A 39 -1.12 3.41 -7.87
N GLY A 40 -1.54 4.48 -7.19
CA GLY A 40 -2.95 4.80 -6.95
C GLY A 40 -3.52 4.17 -5.68
N ALA A 41 -2.70 3.85 -4.68
CA ALA A 41 -3.18 3.41 -3.37
C ALA A 41 -4.07 4.48 -2.75
N ASP A 42 -5.21 4.07 -2.20
CA ASP A 42 -6.11 4.99 -1.51
C ASP A 42 -5.58 5.30 -0.10
N VAL A 43 -5.45 6.60 0.16
CA VAL A 43 -4.95 7.13 1.44
C VAL A 43 -6.01 7.08 2.54
N GLU A 44 -7.29 7.04 2.18
CA GLU A 44 -8.42 7.00 3.11
C GLU A 44 -9.05 5.59 3.23
N TYR A 45 -8.42 4.56 2.66
CA TYR A 45 -8.94 3.20 2.74
C TYR A 45 -9.00 2.75 4.20
N ARG A 46 -10.20 2.37 4.67
CA ARG A 46 -10.49 2.00 6.07
C ARG A 46 -11.00 0.58 6.20
#